data_AF-A0A9W7PST9-F1
#
_entry.id   AF-A0A9W7PST9-F1
#
_cell.length_a   1.000
_cell.length_b   1.000
_cell.length_c   1.000
_cell.angle_alpha   90.00
_cell.angle_beta   90.00
_cell.angle_gamma   90.00
#
_symmetry.space_group_name_H-M   'P 1'
#
loop_
_entity.id
_entity.type
_entity.pdbx_description
1 polymer ?
#
loop_
_entity_poly.entity_id
_entity_poly.type
_entity_poly.pdbx_seq_one_letter_code
_entity_poly.pdbx_strand_id
1 'polypeptide(L)'
;MCMKCEIKNVLKGALANAAGLKITEEVIGKATEAQLKELQAADETEKAIKKQLQAEYKAEIAPIREKYVKRTEELLKPVFERHDAACMEIQNTLGIKEDDDVSINLGTGEVTKEVIKEKESSNLH
;
A
#
# COMPACT_ATOMS: atom_id res chain seq x y z
N MET A 1 -4.28 -26.21 -10.17
CA MET A 1 -5.46 -25.77 -10.96
C MET A 1 -4.98 -24.73 -11.95
N CYS A 2 -5.37 -24.83 -13.22
CA CYS A 2 -4.93 -23.89 -14.25
C CYS A 2 -5.70 -22.57 -14.13
N MET A 3 -5.00 -21.44 -14.08
CA MET A 3 -5.60 -20.10 -13.97
C MET A 3 -6.55 -19.77 -15.15
N LYS A 4 -6.28 -20.32 -16.35
CA LYS A 4 -7.23 -20.25 -17.49
C LYS A 4 -8.52 -21.03 -17.21
N CYS A 5 -8.46 -22.14 -16.48
CA CYS A 5 -9.65 -22.90 -16.10
C CYS A 5 -10.47 -22.15 -15.04
N GLU A 6 -9.82 -21.49 -14.07
CA GLU A 6 -10.52 -20.68 -13.06
C GLU A 6 -11.28 -19.51 -13.69
N ILE A 7 -10.62 -18.72 -14.56
CA ILE A 7 -11.27 -17.61 -15.28
C ILE A 7 -12.42 -18.12 -16.15
N LYS A 8 -12.21 -19.24 -16.86
CA LYS A 8 -13.25 -19.86 -17.70
C LYS A 8 -14.43 -20.35 -16.87
N ASN A 9 -14.20 -20.88 -15.67
CA ASN A 9 -15.26 -21.36 -14.77
C ASN A 9 -16.06 -20.21 -14.16
N VAL A 10 -15.40 -19.11 -13.77
CA VAL A 10 -16.07 -17.89 -13.31
C VAL A 10 -16.96 -17.29 -14.40
N LEU A 11 -16.44 -17.17 -15.63
CA LEU A 11 -17.21 -16.66 -16.77
C LEU A 11 -18.37 -17.58 -17.15
N LYS A 12 -18.17 -18.90 -17.13
CA LYS A 12 -19.23 -19.87 -17.38
C LYS A 12 -20.33 -19.80 -16.33
N GLY A 13 -20.00 -19.68 -15.05
CA GLY A 13 -20.97 -19.55 -13.97
C GLY A 13 -21.80 -18.27 -14.08
N ALA A 14 -21.16 -17.14 -14.39
CA ALA A 14 -21.84 -15.86 -14.61
C ALA A 14 -22.81 -15.92 -15.80
N LEU A 15 -22.39 -16.50 -16.93
CA LEU A 15 -23.21 -16.65 -18.12
C LEU A 15 -24.37 -17.64 -17.92
N ALA A 16 -24.15 -18.76 -17.22
CA ALA A 16 -25.19 -19.73 -16.95
C ALA A 16 -26.26 -19.19 -16.00
N ASN A 17 -25.87 -18.44 -14.96
CA ASN A 17 -26.83 -17.77 -14.08
C ASN A 17 -27.66 -16.72 -14.83
N ALA A 18 -27.03 -15.92 -15.71
CA ALA A 18 -27.76 -14.94 -16.54
C ALA A 18 -28.75 -15.60 -17.52
N ALA A 19 -28.44 -16.82 -17.98
CA ALA A 19 -29.28 -17.60 -18.88
C ALA A 19 -30.26 -18.55 -18.18
N GLY A 20 -30.30 -18.58 -16.84
CA GLY A 20 -31.14 -19.53 -16.08
C GLY A 20 -30.75 -21.00 -16.24
N LEU A 21 -29.50 -21.28 -16.64
CA LEU A 21 -28.99 -22.63 -16.87
C LEU A 21 -28.28 -23.17 -15.63
N LYS A 22 -28.53 -24.45 -15.31
CA LYS A 22 -27.83 -25.16 -14.23
C LYS A 22 -26.61 -25.87 -14.82
N ILE A 23 -25.41 -25.54 -14.32
CA ILE A 23 -24.19 -26.29 -14.65
C ILE A 23 -24.03 -27.41 -13.61
N THR A 24 -23.98 -28.65 -14.07
CA THR A 24 -23.61 -29.82 -13.26
C THR A 24 -22.30 -30.40 -13.79
N GLU A 25 -21.35 -30.67 -12.90
CA GLU A 25 -20.10 -31.35 -13.28
C GLU A 25 -20.31 -32.87 -13.25
N GLU A 26 -19.94 -33.53 -14.35
CA GLU A 26 -19.99 -34.98 -14.48
C GLU A 26 -18.56 -35.53 -14.60
N VAL A 27 -18.27 -36.62 -13.88
CA VAL A 27 -16.98 -37.31 -13.97
C VAL A 27 -17.02 -38.28 -15.15
N ILE A 28 -16.41 -37.88 -16.26
CA ILE A 28 -16.40 -38.65 -17.52
C ILE A 28 -15.27 -39.70 -17.61
N GLY A 29 -14.36 -39.73 -16.64
CA GLY A 29 -13.22 -40.65 -16.62
C GLY A 29 -12.10 -40.22 -15.68
N LYS A 30 -11.03 -41.02 -15.62
CA LYS A 30 -9.81 -40.72 -14.86
C LYS A 30 -8.60 -40.70 -15.80
N ALA A 31 -7.69 -39.75 -15.58
CA ALA A 31 -6.38 -39.76 -16.21
C ALA A 31 -5.59 -41.00 -15.77
N THR A 32 -4.69 -41.49 -16.63
CA THR A 32 -3.77 -42.56 -16.24
C THR A 32 -2.75 -42.04 -15.24
N GLU A 33 -2.13 -42.92 -14.46
CA GLU A 33 -1.12 -42.54 -13.47
C GLU A 33 0.09 -41.84 -14.14
N ALA A 34 0.48 -42.28 -15.34
CA ALA A 34 1.55 -41.65 -16.11
C ALA A 34 1.20 -40.20 -16.51
N GLN A 35 -0.02 -39.97 -17.01
CA GLN A 35 -0.52 -38.64 -17.38
C GLN A 35 -0.62 -37.72 -16.15
N LEU A 36 -1.05 -38.26 -15.01
CA LEU A 36 -1.13 -37.50 -13.77
C LEU A 36 0.26 -37.08 -13.26
N LYS A 37 1.24 -37.98 -13.29
CA LYS A 37 2.62 -37.68 -12.89
C LYS A 37 3.26 -36.62 -13.78
N GLU A 38 3.03 -36.68 -15.09
CA GLU A 38 3.52 -35.68 -16.03
C GLU A 38 2.93 -34.29 -15.73
N LEU A 39 1.61 -34.22 -15.48
CA LEU A 39 0.96 -32.95 -15.10
C LEU A 39 1.46 -32.40 -13.76
N GLN A 40 1.74 -33.27 -12.79
CA GLN A 40 2.30 -32.87 -11.49
C GLN A 40 3.72 -32.32 -11.64
N ALA A 41 4.58 -32.99 -12.41
CA ALA A 41 5.94 -32.54 -12.68
C ALA A 41 5.96 -31.19 -13.42
N ALA A 42 5.03 -30.97 -14.36
CA ALA A 42 4.88 -29.70 -15.05
C ALA A 42 4.44 -28.58 -14.09
N ASP A 43 3.46 -28.84 -13.21
CA ASP A 43 2.99 -27.87 -12.21
C ASP A 43 4.08 -27.51 -11.18
N GLU A 44 4.87 -28.49 -10.73
CA GLU A 44 6.02 -28.27 -9.85
C GLU A 44 7.11 -27.43 -10.52
N THR A 45 7.41 -27.72 -11.78
CA THR A 45 8.37 -26.95 -12.59
C THR A 45 7.90 -25.51 -12.79
N GLU A 46 6.62 -25.31 -13.13
CA GLU A 46 6.02 -23.98 -13.26
C GLU A 46 6.13 -23.18 -11.96
N LYS A 47 5.82 -23.82 -10.81
CA LYS A 47 5.93 -23.20 -9.49
C LYS A 47 7.39 -22.85 -9.16
N ALA A 48 8.34 -23.71 -9.49
CA ALA A 48 9.76 -23.45 -9.27
C ALA A 48 10.24 -22.23 -10.08
N ILE A 49 9.90 -22.18 -11.38
CA ILE A 49 10.23 -21.05 -12.26
C ILE A 49 9.61 -19.75 -11.74
N LYS A 50 8.33 -19.77 -11.35
CA LYS A 50 7.66 -18.59 -10.79
C LYS A 50 8.34 -18.07 -9.52
N LYS A 51 8.74 -18.98 -8.62
CA LYS A 51 9.47 -18.60 -7.38
C LYS A 51 10.83 -18.00 -7.70
N GLN A 52 11.57 -18.59 -8.64
CA GLN A 52 12.86 -18.06 -9.06
C GLN A 52 12.73 -16.65 -9.64
N LEU A 53 11.82 -16.45 -10.60
CA LEU A 53 11.57 -15.13 -11.20
C LEU A 53 11.14 -14.09 -10.16
N GLN A 54 10.31 -14.48 -9.19
CA GLN A 54 9.91 -13.58 -8.11
C GLN A 54 11.10 -13.18 -7.22
N ALA A 55 12.02 -14.11 -6.96
CA ALA A 55 13.23 -13.83 -6.19
C ALA A 55 14.19 -12.91 -6.96
N GLU A 56 14.41 -13.17 -8.25
CA GLU A 56 15.20 -12.33 -9.15
C GLU A 56 14.63 -10.91 -9.22
N TYR A 57 13.33 -10.77 -9.49
CA TYR A 57 12.65 -9.47 -9.53
C TYR A 57 12.78 -8.68 -8.22
N LYS A 58 12.62 -9.36 -7.07
CA LYS A 58 12.79 -8.73 -5.76
C LYS A 58 14.22 -8.27 -5.53
N ALA A 59 15.20 -9.07 -5.95
CA ALA A 59 16.61 -8.74 -5.84
C ALA A 59 17.01 -7.56 -6.74
N GLU A 60 16.45 -7.46 -7.96
CA GLU A 60 16.72 -6.35 -8.88
C GLU A 60 16.07 -5.03 -8.43
N ILE A 61 14.86 -5.08 -7.86
CA ILE A 61 14.16 -3.87 -7.42
C ILE A 61 14.68 -3.32 -6.10
N ALA A 62 15.15 -4.17 -5.19
CA ALA A 62 15.68 -3.72 -3.91
C ALA A 62 16.72 -2.58 -4.02
N PRO A 63 17.79 -2.70 -4.82
CA PRO A 63 18.78 -1.63 -4.96
C PRO A 63 18.22 -0.40 -5.69
N ILE A 64 17.30 -0.57 -6.64
CA ILE A 64 16.63 0.55 -7.32
C ILE A 64 15.80 1.34 -6.32
N ARG A 65 15.00 0.66 -5.51
CA ARG A 65 14.18 1.28 -4.46
C ARG A 65 15.06 2.02 -3.46
N GLU A 66 16.12 1.38 -2.96
CA GLU A 66 17.05 2.01 -2.03
C GLU A 66 17.71 3.26 -2.62
N LYS A 67 18.17 3.19 -3.89
CA LYS A 67 18.75 4.33 -4.60
C LYS A 67 17.80 5.53 -4.64
N TYR A 68 16.53 5.30 -4.98
CA TYR A 68 15.57 6.40 -5.08
C TYR A 68 15.13 6.92 -3.72
N VAL A 69 14.99 6.07 -2.70
CA VAL A 69 14.72 6.52 -1.31
C VAL A 69 15.84 7.45 -0.83
N LYS A 70 17.11 7.02 -0.93
CA LYS A 70 18.26 7.85 -0.54
C LYS A 70 18.31 9.16 -1.32
N ARG A 71 18.09 9.11 -2.63
CA ARG A 71 18.08 10.32 -3.47
C ARG A 71 16.93 11.27 -3.08
N THR A 72 15.76 10.74 -2.73
CA THR A 72 14.64 11.56 -2.25
C THR A 72 14.97 12.21 -0.92
N GLU A 73 15.56 11.48 0.03
CA GLU A 73 16.02 12.03 1.31
C GLU A 73 17.06 13.14 1.08
N GLU A 74 18.06 12.92 0.23
CA GLU A 74 19.08 13.91 -0.12
C GLU A 74 18.49 15.18 -0.74
N LEU A 75 17.53 15.03 -1.66
CA LEU A 75 16.90 16.17 -2.35
C LEU A 75 15.93 16.93 -1.44
N LEU A 76 15.24 16.26 -0.52
CA LEU A 76 14.29 16.89 0.39
C LEU A 76 14.95 17.49 1.63
N LYS A 77 16.12 16.99 2.06
CA LYS A 77 16.86 17.53 3.21
C LYS A 77 17.00 19.06 3.19
N PRO A 78 17.51 19.72 2.13
CA PRO A 78 17.63 21.18 2.10
C PRO A 78 16.27 21.89 2.01
N VAL A 79 15.19 21.20 1.64
CA VAL A 79 13.83 21.76 1.69
C VAL A 79 13.33 21.78 3.12
N PHE A 80 13.48 20.68 3.86
CA PHE A 80 13.13 20.60 5.27
C PHE A 80 13.96 21.55 6.12
N GLU A 81 15.28 21.64 5.91
CA GLU A 81 16.13 22.60 6.63
C GLU A 81 15.67 24.06 6.42
N ARG A 82 15.27 24.43 5.21
CA ARG A 82 14.73 25.77 4.94
C ARG A 82 13.36 25.98 5.54
N HIS A 83 12.51 24.96 5.52
CA HIS A 83 11.19 25.00 6.15
C HIS A 83 11.31 25.19 7.66
N ASP A 84 12.16 24.40 8.32
CA ASP A 84 12.38 24.47 9.76
C ASP A 84 12.99 25.82 10.15
N ALA A 85 13.94 26.34 9.38
CA ALA A 85 14.49 27.68 9.59
C ALA A 85 13.41 28.76 9.51
N ALA A 86 12.52 28.71 8.52
CA ALA A 86 11.41 29.65 8.39
C ALA A 86 10.41 29.54 9.55
N CYS A 87 10.08 28.32 9.99
CA CYS A 87 9.22 28.11 11.15
C CYS A 87 9.83 28.70 12.44
N MET A 88 11.13 28.45 12.69
CA MET A 88 11.83 29.04 13.84
C MET A 88 11.86 30.57 13.79
N GLU A 89 12.09 31.16 12.61
CA GLU A 89 12.07 32.61 12.44
C GLU A 89 10.70 33.22 12.76
N ILE A 90 9.62 32.57 12.31
CA ILE A 90 8.23 32.96 12.62
C ILE A 90 7.96 32.84 14.13
N GLN A 91 8.34 31.72 14.75
CA GLN A 91 8.15 31.49 16.18
C GLN A 91 8.88 32.54 17.02
N ASN A 92 10.14 32.82 16.70
CA ASN A 92 10.94 33.86 17.36
C ASN A 92 10.30 35.24 17.19
N THR A 93 9.81 35.58 15.99
CA THR A 93 9.16 36.86 15.70
C THR A 93 7.87 37.04 16.50
N LEU A 94 7.10 35.97 16.68
CA LEU A 94 5.84 35.98 17.41
C LEU A 94 6.01 35.76 18.93
N GLY A 95 7.25 35.57 19.41
CA GLY A 95 7.54 35.30 20.81
C GLY A 95 6.97 33.97 21.32
N ILE A 96 6.77 33.00 20.43
CA ILE A 96 6.28 31.66 20.74
C ILE A 96 7.40 30.88 21.44
N LYS A 97 7.09 30.21 22.56
CA LYS A 97 8.06 29.39 23.31
C LYS A 97 8.15 27.98 22.73
N GLU A 98 9.27 27.28 22.96
CA GLU A 98 9.45 25.88 22.51
C GLU A 98 8.33 24.94 23.00
N ASP A 99 7.71 25.26 24.14
CA ASP A 99 6.66 24.46 24.77
C ASP A 99 5.25 24.72 24.19
N ASP A 100 5.12 25.70 23.29
CA ASP A 100 3.84 26.11 22.73
C ASP A 100 3.52 25.29 21.48
N ASP A 101 2.44 24.49 21.54
CA ASP A 101 1.98 23.72 20.38
C ASP A 101 1.27 24.66 19.39
N VAL A 102 1.94 24.95 18.27
CA VAL A 102 1.51 25.92 17.26
C VAL A 102 1.48 25.32 15.86
N SER A 103 0.49 25.73 15.08
CA SER A 103 0.37 25.35 13.66
C SER A 103 0.30 26.58 12.77
N ILE A 104 0.90 26.47 11.58
CA ILE A 104 0.95 27.56 10.58
C ILE A 104 0.14 27.12 9.36
N ASN A 105 -0.86 27.92 8.98
CA ASN A 105 -1.58 27.71 7.73
C ASN A 105 -0.73 28.25 6.57
N LEU A 106 -0.14 27.37 5.76
CA LEU A 106 0.72 27.78 4.63
C LEU A 106 -0.02 28.57 3.53
N GLY A 107 -1.35 28.46 3.44
CA GLY A 107 -2.15 29.20 2.46
C GLY A 107 -2.48 30.63 2.88
N THR A 108 -2.65 30.89 4.18
CA THR A 108 -3.03 32.22 4.72
C THR A 108 -1.92 32.91 5.52
N GLY A 109 -0.91 32.15 5.97
CA GLY A 109 0.13 32.61 6.89
C GLY A 109 -0.32 32.70 8.35
N GLU A 110 -1.56 32.32 8.68
CA GLU A 110 -2.09 32.40 10.04
C GLU A 110 -1.41 31.39 10.97
N VAL A 111 -0.97 31.87 12.14
CA VAL A 111 -0.39 31.03 13.19
C VAL A 111 -1.41 30.84 14.30
N THR A 112 -1.71 29.59 14.63
CA THR A 112 -2.67 29.23 15.70
C THR A 112 -1.95 28.47 16.79
N LYS A 113 -2.31 28.77 18.04
CA LYS A 113 -1.78 28.12 19.25
C LYS A 113 -2.92 27.43 19.96
N GLU A 114 -2.71 26.20 20.40
CA GLU A 114 -3.69 25.54 21.27
C GLU A 114 -3.62 26.14 22.68
N VAL A 115 -4.78 26.54 23.21
CA VAL A 115 -4.90 27.13 24.55
C VAL A 115 -5.92 26.32 25.34
N ILE A 116 -5.44 25.43 26.22
CA ILE A 116 -6.29 24.70 27.15
C ILE A 116 -6.50 25.58 28.39
N LYS A 117 -7.73 26.06 28.59
CA LYS A 117 -8.13 26.76 29.82
C LYS A 117 -9.03 25.84 30.65
N GLU A 118 -8.84 25.87 31.97
CA GLU A 118 -9.84 25.29 32.87
C GLU A 118 -11.19 25.96 32.64
N LYS A 119 -12.25 25.15 32.63
CA LYS A 119 -13.62 25.64 32.50
C LYS A 119 -13.89 26.56 33.70
N GLU A 120 -14.16 27.83 33.45
CA GLU A 120 -14.60 28.74 34.52
C GLU A 120 -15.82 28.10 35.20
N SER A 121 -15.67 27.75 36.47
CA SER A 121 -16.80 27.37 37.29
C SER A 121 -17.69 28.61 37.40
N SER A 122 -18.79 28.58 36.64
CA SER A 122 -19.90 29.50 36.78
C SER A 122 -20.36 29.45 38.24
N ASN A 123 -19.91 30.39 39.06
CA ASN A 123 -20.57 30.77 40.29
C ASN A 123 -21.88 31.46 39.91
N LEU A 124 -22.86 30.66 39.48
CA LEU A 124 -24.26 31.02 39.56
C LEU A 124 -24.60 30.98 41.06
N HIS A 125 -24.43 32.14 41.70
CA HIS A 125 -25.06 32.47 42.97
C HIS A 125 -26.57 32.55 42.81
#